data_AF-A0A534RSK1-F1
#
_entry.id   AF-A0A534RSK1-F1
#
_cell.length_a   1.000
_cell.length_b   1.000
_cell.length_c   1.000
_cell.angle_alpha   90.00
_cell.angle_beta   90.00
_cell.angle_gamma   90.00
#
_symmetry.space_group_name_H-M   'P 1'
#
loop_
_entity.id
_entity.type
_entity.pdbx_description
1 polymer ?
#
loop_
_entity_poly.entity_id
_entity_poly.type
_entity_poly.pdbx_seq_one_letter_code
_entity_poly.pdbx_strand_id
1 'polypeptide(L)'
;MNHQKISWHWSLVVLSFLLMVLVEASGVPATFAGSSVGSFEIDGNLVDDPPGEPIDWSTDPAGTIPHPALPNRVDFIDASGQGDNSFGLGSKELEPGAWQCITGSAPGKDDIVKGAVALRAIGQKRFMYVNFFRAGVNGDAHMDYEFNQSAGPNPACPQLPRRTAGDVLIAFDTDNGGKTIFVRAFK
;
A
#
# COMPACT_ATOMS: atom_id res chain seq x y z
N MET A 1 63.90 -40.97 24.54
CA MET A 1 64.11 -40.32 25.86
C MET A 1 63.40 -38.97 25.85
N ASN A 2 62.97 -38.50 27.02
CA ASN A 2 61.92 -37.48 27.17
C ASN A 2 62.26 -36.11 26.58
N HIS A 3 61.28 -35.52 25.88
CA HIS A 3 61.10 -34.07 25.90
C HIS A 3 60.56 -33.67 27.28
N GLN A 4 61.08 -32.58 27.86
CA GLN A 4 60.37 -31.86 28.91
C GLN A 4 60.14 -30.41 28.48
N LYS A 5 58.92 -29.93 28.72
CA LYS A 5 58.38 -28.68 28.19
C LYS A 5 58.58 -27.55 29.18
N ILE A 6 58.81 -26.34 28.68
CA ILE A 6 58.72 -25.10 29.46
C ILE A 6 57.31 -24.53 29.29
N SER A 7 56.68 -24.22 30.42
CA SER A 7 55.45 -23.44 30.62
C SER A 7 55.79 -22.33 31.64
N TRP A 8 55.03 -21.26 31.92
CA TRP A 8 53.66 -20.80 31.63
C TRP A 8 53.72 -19.24 31.45
N HIS A 9 52.68 -18.43 31.25
CA HIS A 9 51.21 -18.59 31.15
C HIS A 9 50.68 -17.62 30.07
N TRP A 10 49.51 -17.88 29.48
CA TRP A 10 48.68 -16.85 28.82
C TRP A 10 47.29 -16.91 29.44
N SER A 11 46.79 -15.78 29.97
CA SER A 11 45.49 -15.69 30.63
C SER A 11 44.36 -15.63 29.60
N LEU A 12 43.54 -16.69 29.52
CA LEU A 12 42.32 -16.72 28.70
C LEU A 12 41.07 -16.72 29.58
N VAL A 13 40.35 -15.61 29.53
CA VAL A 13 39.07 -15.27 30.18
C VAL A 13 38.46 -14.23 29.20
N VAL A 14 37.26 -14.32 28.61
CA VAL A 14 35.98 -14.93 29.01
C VAL A 14 35.30 -15.66 27.82
N LEU A 15 34.59 -16.71 28.22
CA LEU A 15 33.55 -17.53 27.59
C LEU A 15 32.38 -16.81 26.83
N SER A 16 31.73 -17.58 25.97
CA SER A 16 30.26 -17.58 25.66
C SER A 16 29.64 -16.74 24.53
N PHE A 17 29.16 -17.51 23.54
CA PHE A 17 27.85 -17.45 22.88
C PHE A 17 27.36 -16.16 22.17
N LEU A 18 27.36 -16.23 20.83
CA LEU A 18 26.28 -15.66 20.03
C LEU A 18 25.95 -16.59 18.84
N LEU A 19 25.12 -17.61 19.11
CA LEU A 19 24.54 -18.47 18.06
C LEU A 19 23.23 -17.82 17.59
N MET A 20 23.31 -16.93 16.58
CA MET A 20 22.10 -16.38 15.95
C MET A 20 21.39 -17.47 15.16
N VAL A 21 20.30 -18.00 15.72
CA VAL A 21 19.34 -18.80 14.97
C VAL A 21 18.59 -17.87 14.03
N LEU A 22 18.85 -17.96 12.72
CA LEU A 22 17.90 -17.46 11.73
C LEU A 22 16.65 -18.35 11.81
N VAL A 23 15.65 -17.89 12.56
CA VAL A 23 14.28 -18.38 12.35
C VAL A 23 13.77 -17.65 11.12
N GLU A 24 13.91 -18.28 9.96
CA GLU A 24 13.10 -17.93 8.80
C GLU A 24 11.65 -18.26 9.14
N ALA A 25 10.95 -17.26 9.68
CA ALA A 25 9.51 -17.28 9.81
C ALA A 25 8.93 -17.31 8.39
N SER A 26 8.75 -18.53 7.87
CA SER A 26 8.00 -18.80 6.66
C SER A 26 6.55 -18.42 6.94
N GLY A 27 6.26 -17.14 6.75
CA GLY A 27 4.93 -16.56 6.86
C GLY A 27 4.01 -17.24 5.86
N VAL A 28 3.30 -18.25 6.35
CA VAL A 28 1.99 -18.62 5.83
C VAL A 28 1.20 -17.31 5.83
N PRO A 29 0.63 -16.88 4.70
CA PRO A 29 -0.20 -15.68 4.69
C PRO A 29 -1.33 -15.91 5.69
N ALA A 30 -1.39 -15.08 6.72
CA ALA A 30 -2.53 -15.09 7.61
C ALA A 30 -3.72 -14.58 6.79
N THR A 31 -4.66 -15.48 6.46
CA THR A 31 -6.00 -15.06 6.10
C THR A 31 -6.53 -14.25 7.29
N PHE A 32 -6.64 -12.93 7.10
CA PHE A 32 -7.30 -12.05 8.07
C PHE A 32 -8.79 -12.35 8.03
N ALA A 33 -9.20 -13.36 8.78
CA ALA A 33 -10.61 -13.70 8.95
C ALA A 33 -11.31 -12.56 9.71
N GLY A 34 -12.10 -11.76 8.99
CA GLY A 34 -13.06 -10.81 9.56
C GLY A 34 -12.47 -9.66 10.39
N SER A 35 -11.40 -9.01 9.91
CA SER A 35 -11.03 -7.70 10.46
C SER A 35 -11.85 -6.60 9.80
N SER A 36 -12.46 -5.71 10.60
CA SER A 36 -13.13 -4.51 10.09
C SER A 36 -12.51 -3.24 10.68
N VAL A 37 -12.44 -2.17 9.89
CA VAL A 37 -11.93 -0.87 10.32
C VAL A 37 -12.94 0.21 9.99
N GLY A 38 -13.47 0.85 11.03
CA GLY A 38 -14.53 1.84 10.86
C GLY A 38 -15.82 1.23 10.31
N SER A 39 -16.21 0.06 10.82
CA SER A 39 -17.42 -0.67 10.40
C SER A 39 -17.45 -0.94 8.89
N PHE A 40 -16.30 -1.35 8.36
CA PHE A 40 -16.08 -1.69 6.96
C PHE A 40 -15.24 -2.96 6.84
N GLU A 41 -15.63 -3.89 5.98
CA GLU A 41 -15.02 -5.23 5.86
C GLU A 41 -13.63 -5.20 5.20
N ILE A 42 -12.77 -6.12 5.63
CA ILE A 42 -11.43 -6.35 5.06
C ILE A 42 -11.20 -7.86 5.00
N ASP A 43 -11.97 -8.53 4.16
CA ASP A 43 -11.96 -9.99 3.97
C ASP A 43 -11.47 -10.43 2.56
N GLY A 44 -11.48 -9.50 1.60
CA GLY A 44 -11.02 -9.69 0.23
C GLY A 44 -12.12 -9.83 -0.83
N ASN A 45 -13.40 -9.61 -0.48
CA ASN A 45 -14.50 -9.57 -1.43
C ASN A 45 -14.90 -8.11 -1.80
N LEU A 46 -16.11 -7.89 -2.34
CA LEU A 46 -16.71 -6.56 -2.61
C LEU A 46 -18.18 -6.47 -2.15
N VAL A 47 -18.71 -7.50 -1.47
CA VAL A 47 -20.13 -7.73 -1.24
C VAL A 47 -20.41 -7.94 0.24
N ASP A 48 -21.34 -7.12 0.75
CA ASP A 48 -21.92 -7.21 2.08
C ASP A 48 -22.79 -8.49 2.17
N ASP A 49 -22.16 -9.63 2.52
CA ASP A 49 -22.79 -10.96 2.66
C ASP A 49 -22.21 -11.72 3.87
N PRO A 50 -22.96 -11.86 4.99
CA PRO A 50 -24.38 -11.50 5.14
C PRO A 50 -24.60 -9.99 5.31
N PRO A 51 -25.65 -9.42 4.70
CA PRO A 51 -25.84 -7.97 4.69
C PRO A 51 -26.05 -7.38 6.08
N GLY A 52 -25.26 -6.37 6.46
CA GLY A 52 -25.36 -5.77 7.79
C GLY A 52 -24.28 -4.76 8.18
N GLU A 53 -23.73 -4.92 9.37
CA GLU A 53 -22.56 -4.19 9.86
C GLU A 53 -21.55 -5.20 10.39
N PRO A 54 -20.24 -5.07 10.07
CA PRO A 54 -19.64 -4.10 9.14
C PRO A 54 -20.18 -4.21 7.70
N ILE A 55 -20.18 -3.10 6.96
CA ILE A 55 -20.60 -3.06 5.54
C ILE A 55 -19.41 -3.32 4.60
N ASP A 56 -19.68 -3.64 3.35
CA ASP A 56 -18.67 -3.59 2.28
C ASP A 56 -19.08 -2.66 1.10
N TRP A 57 -18.36 -2.70 -0.02
CA TRP A 57 -18.50 -1.80 -1.17
C TRP A 57 -19.84 -1.88 -1.89
N SER A 58 -20.47 -3.06 -1.92
CA SER A 58 -21.54 -3.41 -2.86
C SER A 58 -22.57 -4.36 -2.26
N THR A 59 -23.75 -4.45 -2.86
CA THR A 59 -24.75 -5.51 -2.59
C THR A 59 -24.68 -6.66 -3.61
N ASP A 60 -23.59 -6.75 -4.38
CA ASP A 60 -23.36 -7.77 -5.40
C ASP A 60 -21.86 -8.15 -5.49
N PRO A 61 -21.51 -9.42 -5.77
CA PRO A 61 -20.12 -9.86 -5.85
C PRO A 61 -19.25 -9.18 -6.93
N ALA A 62 -19.85 -8.49 -7.92
CA ALA A 62 -19.10 -7.82 -8.98
C ALA A 62 -18.74 -6.36 -8.64
N GLY A 63 -19.21 -5.83 -7.51
CA GLY A 63 -18.96 -4.44 -7.11
C GLY A 63 -19.80 -3.41 -7.86
N THR A 64 -20.85 -3.82 -8.58
CA THR A 64 -21.58 -3.00 -9.57
C THR A 64 -22.76 -2.22 -9.00
N ILE A 65 -23.30 -2.66 -7.87
CA ILE A 65 -24.46 -2.08 -7.16
C ILE A 65 -23.98 -1.53 -5.80
N PRO A 66 -23.58 -0.24 -5.72
CA PRO A 66 -23.07 0.39 -4.50
C PRO A 66 -23.90 0.08 -3.25
N HIS A 67 -23.22 -0.28 -2.16
CA HIS A 67 -23.89 -0.51 -0.89
C HIS A 67 -24.60 0.78 -0.42
N PRO A 68 -25.90 0.74 -0.05
CA PRO A 68 -26.69 1.95 0.21
C PRO A 68 -26.20 2.82 1.39
N ALA A 69 -25.37 2.28 2.28
CA ALA A 69 -24.72 3.06 3.34
C ALA A 69 -23.48 3.87 2.86
N LEU A 70 -23.14 3.79 1.57
CA LEU A 70 -22.08 4.57 0.90
C LEU A 70 -22.65 5.54 -0.16
N PRO A 71 -23.59 6.46 0.19
CA PRO A 71 -24.27 7.32 -0.78
C PRO A 71 -23.35 8.36 -1.47
N ASN A 72 -22.09 8.42 -1.04
CA ASN A 72 -21.02 9.28 -1.53
C ASN A 72 -19.82 8.45 -2.05
N ARG A 73 -20.02 7.16 -2.36
CA ARG A 73 -19.05 6.37 -3.13
C ARG A 73 -18.81 7.06 -4.49
N VAL A 74 -17.55 7.32 -4.80
CA VAL A 74 -17.09 7.78 -6.10
C VAL A 74 -16.29 6.65 -6.73
N ASP A 75 -16.82 6.09 -7.80
CA ASP A 75 -16.14 5.11 -8.63
C ASP A 75 -15.27 5.79 -9.69
N PHE A 76 -14.17 5.12 -10.06
CA PHE A 76 -13.36 5.48 -11.21
C PHE A 76 -12.98 4.24 -12.01
N ILE A 77 -12.81 4.41 -13.31
CA ILE A 77 -12.35 3.41 -14.27
C ILE A 77 -11.30 4.09 -15.13
N ASP A 78 -10.19 3.41 -15.38
CA ASP A 78 -9.15 3.84 -16.32
C ASP A 78 -8.92 2.75 -17.37
N ALA A 79 -8.47 3.15 -18.55
CA ALA A 79 -8.25 2.24 -19.66
C ALA A 79 -6.78 1.83 -19.74
N SER A 80 -6.48 0.57 -19.44
CA SER A 80 -5.15 -0.01 -19.62
C SER A 80 -4.69 0.05 -21.08
N GLY A 81 -3.42 0.42 -21.31
CA GLY A 81 -2.76 0.20 -22.59
C GLY A 81 -1.94 1.40 -23.05
N GLN A 82 -2.40 2.10 -24.08
CA GLN A 82 -1.76 3.32 -24.58
C GLN A 82 -2.65 4.52 -24.27
N GLY A 83 -2.10 5.54 -23.63
CA GLY A 83 -2.83 6.72 -23.18
C GLY A 83 -2.64 7.02 -21.69
N ASP A 84 -2.07 6.06 -20.96
CA ASP A 84 -1.80 6.14 -19.53
C ASP A 84 -0.90 7.34 -19.21
N ASN A 85 -1.26 8.10 -18.18
CA ASN A 85 -0.41 9.16 -17.65
C ASN A 85 0.62 8.55 -16.68
N SER A 86 1.88 8.91 -16.81
CA SER A 86 2.96 8.32 -16.00
C SER A 86 4.06 9.32 -15.68
N PHE A 87 4.81 9.04 -14.60
CA PHE A 87 6.04 9.75 -14.30
C PHE A 87 7.22 9.13 -15.05
N GLY A 88 7.86 9.93 -15.89
CA GLY A 88 8.99 9.55 -16.74
C GLY A 88 10.36 9.85 -16.13
N LEU A 89 11.39 9.38 -16.84
CA LEU A 89 12.81 9.76 -16.70
C LEU A 89 13.37 9.79 -15.26
N GLY A 90 12.90 8.85 -14.42
CA GLY A 90 13.45 8.63 -13.08
C GLY A 90 12.93 9.58 -11.99
N SER A 91 11.87 10.34 -12.28
CA SER A 91 11.10 11.18 -11.33
C SER A 91 10.99 10.51 -9.95
N LYS A 92 11.22 11.28 -8.87
CA LYS A 92 11.12 10.79 -7.48
C LYS A 92 9.86 11.34 -6.83
N GLU A 93 9.12 10.47 -6.16
CA GLU A 93 7.89 10.80 -5.43
C GLU A 93 8.08 12.02 -4.49
N LEU A 94 9.19 12.07 -3.76
CA LEU A 94 9.54 13.17 -2.85
C LEU A 94 10.15 14.42 -3.53
N GLU A 95 10.27 14.46 -4.86
CA GLU A 95 10.83 15.58 -5.62
C GLU A 95 9.81 16.16 -6.63
N PRO A 96 8.64 16.65 -6.18
CA PRO A 96 7.53 17.05 -7.06
C PRO A 96 7.84 18.20 -8.02
N GLY A 97 8.89 18.98 -7.77
CA GLY A 97 9.38 20.02 -8.70
C GLY A 97 10.29 19.50 -9.82
N ALA A 98 10.72 18.24 -9.77
CA ALA A 98 11.57 17.58 -10.76
C ALA A 98 10.84 16.46 -11.53
N TRP A 99 9.54 16.27 -11.27
CA TRP A 99 8.70 15.32 -12.00
C TRP A 99 8.66 15.63 -13.50
N GLN A 100 8.54 14.58 -14.31
CA GLN A 100 8.32 14.70 -15.73
C GLN A 100 7.13 13.83 -16.09
N CYS A 101 6.03 14.45 -16.51
CA CYS A 101 4.83 13.70 -16.87
C CYS A 101 4.83 13.36 -18.35
N ILE A 102 4.62 12.08 -18.63
CA ILE A 102 4.60 11.48 -19.96
C ILE A 102 3.27 10.75 -20.17
N THR A 103 2.90 10.57 -21.44
CA THR A 103 1.82 9.67 -21.83
C THR A 103 2.42 8.43 -22.48
N GLY A 104 1.95 7.25 -22.12
CA GLY A 104 2.54 5.99 -22.59
C GLY A 104 1.69 4.78 -22.21
N SER A 105 2.35 3.79 -21.60
CA SER A 105 1.76 2.56 -21.12
C SER A 105 2.38 2.18 -19.79
N ALA A 106 1.55 1.97 -18.78
CA ALA A 106 1.96 1.48 -17.48
C ALA A 106 2.20 -0.04 -17.54
N PRO A 107 3.23 -0.58 -16.86
CA PRO A 107 3.33 -2.01 -16.61
C PRO A 107 2.08 -2.46 -15.84
N GLY A 108 1.50 -3.62 -16.17
CA GLY A 108 0.22 -4.05 -15.57
C GLY A 108 0.19 -4.09 -14.02
N LYS A 109 1.35 -4.21 -13.37
CA LYS A 109 1.50 -4.16 -11.90
C LYS A 109 1.47 -2.75 -11.28
N ASP A 110 1.56 -1.71 -12.11
CA ASP A 110 1.54 -0.29 -11.75
C ASP A 110 0.34 0.44 -12.40
N ASP A 111 -0.37 -0.25 -13.32
CA ASP A 111 -1.58 0.17 -14.05
C ASP A 111 -2.84 -0.06 -13.20
N ILE A 112 -3.53 1.02 -12.80
CA ILE A 112 -4.76 0.98 -12.01
C ILE A 112 -5.97 1.14 -12.93
N VAL A 113 -6.75 0.08 -13.11
CA VAL A 113 -7.84 0.02 -14.11
C VAL A 113 -9.23 0.40 -13.57
N LYS A 114 -9.43 0.33 -12.25
CA LYS A 114 -10.65 0.81 -11.59
C LYS A 114 -10.44 0.95 -10.08
N GLY A 115 -11.34 1.64 -9.42
CA GLY A 115 -11.42 1.65 -7.97
C GLY A 115 -12.56 2.50 -7.45
N ALA A 116 -12.60 2.68 -6.13
CA ALA A 116 -13.62 3.47 -5.46
C ALA A 116 -13.07 4.19 -4.23
N VAL A 117 -13.67 5.34 -3.90
CA VAL A 117 -13.45 6.07 -2.65
C VAL A 117 -14.79 6.40 -2.01
N ALA A 118 -14.92 6.21 -0.70
CA ALA A 118 -16.10 6.60 0.07
C ALA A 118 -15.72 7.18 1.44
N LEU A 119 -16.57 8.03 2.01
CA LEU A 119 -16.36 8.65 3.33
C LEU A 119 -17.56 8.40 4.24
N ARG A 120 -17.35 7.87 5.45
CA ARG A 120 -18.43 7.58 6.40
C ARG A 120 -18.16 8.24 7.76
N ALA A 121 -19.18 8.87 8.34
CA ALA A 121 -19.13 9.37 9.70
C ALA A 121 -19.72 8.32 10.65
N ILE A 122 -18.96 7.92 11.67
CA ILE A 122 -19.39 6.93 12.67
C ILE A 122 -19.05 7.47 14.06
N GLY A 123 -20.10 7.82 14.81
CA GLY A 123 -19.96 8.59 16.05
C GLY A 123 -19.25 9.92 15.79
N GLN A 124 -18.13 10.16 16.48
CA GLN A 124 -17.30 11.37 16.34
C GLN A 124 -16.11 11.19 15.38
N LYS A 125 -16.01 10.04 14.70
CA LYS A 125 -14.91 9.74 13.76
C LYS A 125 -15.40 9.85 12.32
N ARG A 126 -14.50 10.24 11.41
CA ARG A 126 -14.66 10.06 9.97
C ARG A 126 -13.74 8.94 9.53
N PHE A 127 -14.28 8.05 8.71
CA PHE A 127 -13.54 6.99 8.03
C PHE A 127 -13.56 7.26 6.55
N MET A 128 -12.50 6.82 5.88
CA MET A 128 -12.37 6.84 4.44
C MET A 128 -12.05 5.41 4.02
N TYR A 129 -12.82 4.92 3.06
CA TYR A 129 -12.61 3.62 2.43
C TYR A 129 -12.05 3.90 1.04
N VAL A 130 -11.02 3.17 0.66
CA VAL A 130 -10.39 3.26 -0.66
C VAL A 130 -10.14 1.85 -1.19
N ASN A 131 -10.41 1.62 -2.47
CA ASN A 131 -9.98 0.42 -3.18
C ASN A 131 -9.47 0.80 -4.57
N PHE A 132 -8.62 -0.08 -5.11
CA PHE A 132 -8.13 -0.02 -6.48
C PHE A 132 -7.85 -1.43 -6.99
N PHE A 133 -7.94 -1.60 -8.31
CA PHE A 133 -7.65 -2.83 -9.02
C PHE A 133 -6.53 -2.57 -10.01
N ARG A 134 -5.54 -3.46 -10.01
CA ARG A 134 -4.43 -3.41 -10.97
C ARG A 134 -4.69 -4.32 -12.16
N ALA A 135 -4.19 -3.95 -13.35
CA ALA A 135 -4.27 -4.81 -14.54
C ALA A 135 -3.53 -6.16 -14.36
N GLY A 136 -2.54 -6.21 -13.46
CA GLY A 136 -1.84 -7.41 -13.02
C GLY A 136 -1.28 -7.27 -11.61
N VAL A 137 -0.93 -8.40 -10.99
CA VAL A 137 -0.45 -8.48 -9.60
C VAL A 137 0.92 -9.15 -9.49
N ASN A 138 1.77 -9.02 -10.52
CA ASN A 138 3.07 -9.67 -10.57
C ASN A 138 4.19 -8.74 -10.09
N GLY A 139 4.78 -9.05 -8.95
CA GLY A 139 5.89 -8.30 -8.35
C GLY A 139 5.44 -7.08 -7.55
N ASP A 140 6.41 -6.23 -7.24
CA ASP A 140 6.25 -5.16 -6.26
C ASP A 140 5.76 -3.86 -6.91
N ALA A 141 4.95 -3.09 -6.18
CA ALA A 141 4.42 -1.81 -6.65
C ALA A 141 4.18 -0.87 -5.47
N HIS A 142 4.12 0.42 -5.78
CA HIS A 142 3.91 1.51 -4.83
C HIS A 142 2.73 2.34 -5.33
N MET A 143 1.67 2.43 -4.54
CA MET A 143 0.41 3.07 -4.91
C MET A 143 -0.02 4.01 -3.79
N ASP A 144 -0.33 5.26 -4.13
CA ASP A 144 -0.56 6.31 -3.13
C ASP A 144 -1.95 6.94 -3.28
N TYR A 145 -2.58 7.29 -2.16
CA TYR A 145 -3.65 8.30 -2.13
C TYR A 145 -3.12 9.59 -1.53
N GLU A 146 -3.20 10.68 -2.29
CA GLU A 146 -2.79 12.02 -1.86
C GLU A 146 -3.99 12.92 -1.53
N PHE A 147 -3.85 13.68 -0.44
CA PHE A 147 -4.79 14.67 0.04
C PHE A 147 -4.10 16.02 0.06
N ASN A 148 -4.01 16.65 -1.11
CA ASN A 148 -3.35 17.93 -1.27
C ASN A 148 -4.26 19.09 -0.85
N GLN A 149 -3.73 20.06 -0.09
CA GLN A 149 -4.50 21.25 0.31
C GLN A 149 -4.63 22.26 -0.84
N SER A 150 -3.66 22.28 -1.77
CA SER A 150 -3.62 23.21 -2.90
C SER A 150 -4.29 22.63 -4.14
N ALA A 151 -5.32 23.31 -4.64
CA ALA A 151 -5.89 23.08 -5.98
C ALA A 151 -5.08 23.74 -7.12
N GLY A 152 -4.00 24.47 -6.81
CA GLY A 152 -3.10 25.04 -7.81
C GLY A 152 -2.25 23.96 -8.50
N PRO A 153 -1.89 24.10 -9.78
CA PRO A 153 -1.17 23.09 -10.54
C PRO A 153 0.29 22.93 -10.09
N ASN A 154 0.81 21.70 -10.12
CA ASN A 154 2.23 21.43 -9.98
C ASN A 154 2.98 22.04 -11.20
N PRO A 155 4.05 22.83 -10.99
CA PRO A 155 4.75 23.52 -12.10
C PRO A 155 5.44 22.59 -13.10
N ALA A 156 5.80 21.36 -12.70
CA ALA A 156 6.44 20.37 -13.55
C ALA A 156 5.44 19.39 -14.20
N CYS A 157 4.28 19.20 -13.56
CA CYS A 157 3.18 18.34 -14.01
C CYS A 157 1.83 19.04 -13.81
N PRO A 158 1.42 19.98 -14.68
CA PRO A 158 0.30 20.89 -14.42
C PRO A 158 -1.08 20.25 -14.22
N GLN A 159 -1.26 19.00 -14.65
CA GLN A 159 -2.48 18.21 -14.43
C GLN A 159 -2.57 17.61 -13.01
N LEU A 160 -1.52 17.72 -12.20
CA LEU A 160 -1.50 17.27 -10.80
C LEU A 160 -1.57 18.45 -9.82
N PRO A 161 -2.15 18.27 -8.62
CA PRO A 161 -2.08 19.26 -7.56
C PRO A 161 -0.63 19.58 -7.14
N ARG A 162 -0.37 20.84 -6.80
CA ARG A 162 0.89 21.27 -6.21
C ARG A 162 0.97 20.80 -4.76
N ARG A 163 1.86 19.86 -4.46
CA ARG A 163 2.12 19.43 -3.06
C ARG A 163 2.46 20.64 -2.16
N THR A 164 1.86 20.68 -0.98
CA THR A 164 2.02 21.71 0.07
C THR A 164 2.29 21.12 1.45
N ALA A 165 2.84 21.91 2.37
CA ALA A 165 3.17 21.43 3.71
C ALA A 165 1.90 21.06 4.50
N GLY A 166 1.86 19.84 5.04
CA GLY A 166 0.70 19.30 5.74
C GLY A 166 -0.37 18.70 4.81
N ASP A 167 -0.09 18.53 3.52
CA ASP A 167 -0.78 17.51 2.71
C ASP A 167 -0.63 16.14 3.37
N VAL A 168 -1.51 15.18 3.08
CA VAL A 168 -1.39 13.80 3.59
C VAL A 168 -1.22 12.83 2.43
N LEU A 169 -0.27 11.92 2.56
CA LEU A 169 -0.05 10.83 1.60
C LEU A 169 -0.20 9.49 2.33
N ILE A 170 -1.04 8.62 1.80
CA ILE A 170 -1.22 7.23 2.27
C ILE A 170 -0.63 6.30 1.22
N ALA A 171 0.54 5.74 1.50
CA ALA A 171 1.25 4.84 0.62
C ALA A 171 0.90 3.38 0.91
N PHE A 172 0.72 2.61 -0.17
CA PHE A 172 0.49 1.18 -0.18
C PHE A 172 1.64 0.53 -0.97
N ASP A 173 2.53 -0.18 -0.26
CA ASP A 173 3.63 -0.92 -0.88
C ASP A 173 3.26 -2.40 -0.92
N THR A 174 3.03 -2.95 -2.12
CA THR A 174 2.83 -4.39 -2.29
C THR A 174 4.16 -5.08 -2.51
N ASP A 175 4.44 -6.13 -1.75
CA ASP A 175 5.57 -7.04 -1.94
C ASP A 175 5.05 -8.41 -2.43
N ASN A 176 5.82 -9.08 -3.30
CA ASN A 176 5.50 -10.40 -3.84
C ASN A 176 4.08 -10.47 -4.43
N GLY A 177 3.69 -9.47 -5.22
CA GLY A 177 2.36 -9.39 -5.83
C GLY A 177 1.22 -8.99 -4.90
N GLY A 178 1.52 -8.49 -3.71
CA GLY A 178 0.53 -8.16 -2.68
C GLY A 178 0.32 -9.28 -1.66
N LYS A 179 1.18 -10.30 -1.62
CA LYS A 179 1.23 -11.26 -0.49
C LYS A 179 1.46 -10.52 0.83
N THR A 180 2.27 -9.47 0.79
CA THR A 180 2.43 -8.50 1.88
C THR A 180 2.04 -7.12 1.35
N ILE A 181 1.31 -6.35 2.15
CA ILE A 181 1.00 -4.95 1.86
C ILE A 181 1.42 -4.11 3.08
N PHE A 182 2.34 -3.18 2.88
CA PHE A 182 2.68 -2.18 3.89
C PHE A 182 1.84 -0.93 3.64
N VAL A 183 1.20 -0.41 4.68
CA VAL A 183 0.44 0.84 4.60
C VAL A 183 1.13 1.89 5.48
N ARG A 184 1.50 3.02 4.90
CA ARG A 184 2.26 4.10 5.54
C ARG A 184 1.55 5.43 5.34
N ALA A 185 1.59 6.30 6.34
CA ALA A 185 0.97 7.63 6.29
C ALA A 185 2.01 8.73 6.57
N PHE A 186 2.04 9.73 5.70
CA PHE A 186 2.97 10.87 5.74
C PHE A 186 2.21 12.20 5.82
N LYS A 187 2.87 13.23 6.35
CA LYS A 187 2.35 14.60 6.52
C LYS A 187 3.48 15.63 6.55
#